data_AF-A0AAU5I9G6-F1
#
_entry.id   AF-A0AAU5I9G6-F1
#
_cell.length_a   1.000
_cell.length_b   1.000
_cell.length_c   1.000
_cell.angle_alpha   90.00
_cell.angle_beta   90.00
_cell.angle_gamma   90.00
#
_symmetry.space_group_name_H-M   'P 1'
#
loop_
_entity.id
_entity.type
_entity.pdbx_description
1 polymer ?
#
loop_
_entity_poly.entity_id
_entity_poly.type
_entity_poly.pdbx_seq_one_letter_code
_entity_poly.pdbx_strand_id
1 'polypeptide(L)'
;MENATTRPRMRRDGGYPLDPTLKVALETVADDVRRFRSWGYELIKHDFSTYDLFGRFAADSLPELADADWALTDRSLTNAEILVRLYRTVAEAAGPTVVIGCHTVGHLAAGLVQVQRTGDDTSGRRLERTRRMGVNTLAFRLAQYNRIFALDADCVPCTPQTDWAMNSRMRRPRVEDSLRTSSTSAVGSRRRRDRCRHPRRPASGTSYRGDVSDGLVMSRLNGCAASTR
;
A
#
# COMPACT_ATOMS: atom_id res chain seq x y z
N MET A 1 -33.41 17.15 1.62
CA MET A 1 -32.80 15.86 1.95
C MET A 1 -33.25 14.91 0.87
N GLU A 2 -32.39 14.67 -0.12
CA GLU A 2 -32.70 13.77 -1.22
C GLU A 2 -32.56 12.35 -0.67
N ASN A 3 -33.72 11.70 -0.46
CA ASN A 3 -33.76 10.32 0.01
C ASN A 3 -33.04 9.47 -1.03
N ALA A 4 -31.90 8.89 -0.66
CA ALA A 4 -31.26 7.83 -1.43
C ALA A 4 -32.25 6.67 -1.50
N THR A 5 -33.05 6.64 -2.57
CA THR A 5 -34.00 5.58 -2.85
C THR A 5 -33.22 4.28 -2.92
N THR A 6 -33.44 3.42 -1.94
CA THR A 6 -32.83 2.10 -1.83
C THR A 6 -33.04 1.34 -3.13
N ARG A 7 -31.94 1.05 -3.83
CA ARG A 7 -31.95 0.26 -5.06
C ARG A 7 -32.39 -1.18 -4.74
N PRO A 8 -33.50 -1.67 -5.31
CA PRO A 8 -33.92 -3.05 -5.13
C PRO A 8 -33.07 -3.93 -6.05
N ARG A 9 -31.86 -4.29 -5.62
CA ARG A 9 -30.99 -5.38 -6.15
C ARG A 9 -29.56 -5.42 -5.60
N MET A 10 -29.15 -4.45 -4.79
CA MET A 10 -27.73 -4.30 -4.42
C MET A 10 -27.51 -4.42 -2.92
N ARG A 11 -27.61 -5.64 -2.39
CA ARG A 11 -26.87 -5.97 -1.16
C ARG A 11 -25.69 -6.84 -1.57
N ARG A 12 -24.48 -6.32 -1.41
CA ARG A 12 -23.23 -7.11 -1.45
C ARG A 12 -22.69 -7.15 -0.03
N ASP A 13 -22.50 -8.34 0.52
CA ASP A 13 -22.00 -8.59 1.88
C ASP A 13 -22.70 -7.78 2.99
N GLY A 14 -24.01 -7.55 2.81
CA GLY A 14 -24.84 -6.83 3.77
C GLY A 14 -24.92 -5.30 3.58
N GLY A 15 -24.10 -4.71 2.69
CA GLY A 15 -24.07 -3.27 2.37
C GLY A 15 -24.45 -2.94 0.92
N TYR A 16 -24.58 -1.64 0.62
CA TYR A 16 -24.77 -1.15 -0.74
C TYR A 16 -23.39 -0.87 -1.38
N PRO A 17 -23.20 -1.21 -2.67
CA PRO A 17 -22.02 -0.86 -3.43
C PRO A 17 -21.86 0.66 -3.47
N LEU A 18 -20.61 1.13 -3.43
CA LEU A 18 -20.29 2.54 -3.42
C LEU A 18 -20.66 3.14 -4.78
N ASP A 19 -21.50 4.19 -4.77
CA ASP A 19 -21.86 4.94 -5.97
C ASP A 19 -21.35 6.39 -5.87
N PRO A 20 -20.12 6.68 -6.35
CA PRO A 20 -19.55 8.03 -6.31
C PRO A 20 -20.25 9.04 -7.24
N THR A 21 -21.29 8.63 -7.97
CA THR A 21 -22.16 9.59 -8.67
C THR A 21 -23.11 10.31 -7.72
N LEU A 22 -23.35 9.75 -6.54
CA LEU A 22 -24.18 10.35 -5.50
C LEU A 22 -23.34 11.24 -4.59
N LYS A 23 -23.81 12.49 -4.39
CA LYS A 23 -23.15 13.46 -3.51
C LYS A 23 -22.97 12.93 -2.09
N VAL A 24 -23.99 12.28 -1.54
CA VAL A 24 -23.97 11.70 -0.19
C VAL A 24 -22.89 10.63 -0.03
N ALA A 25 -22.60 9.85 -1.09
CA ALA A 25 -21.55 8.84 -1.05
C ALA A 25 -20.15 9.49 -0.96
N LEU A 26 -19.89 10.50 -1.79
CA LEU A 26 -18.64 11.26 -1.76
C LEU A 26 -18.46 12.03 -0.44
N GLU A 27 -19.52 12.64 0.08
CA GLU A 27 -19.51 13.32 1.38
C GLU A 27 -19.17 12.35 2.52
N THR A 28 -19.78 11.16 2.51
CA THR A 28 -19.50 10.10 3.50
C THR A 28 -18.03 9.66 3.45
N VAL A 29 -17.50 9.38 2.24
CA VAL A 29 -16.09 9.02 2.06
C VAL A 29 -15.17 10.14 2.55
N ALA A 30 -15.47 11.40 2.22
CA ALA A 30 -14.67 12.54 2.65
C ALA A 30 -14.67 12.69 4.18
N ASP A 31 -15.82 12.52 4.82
CA ASP A 31 -15.94 12.62 6.27
C ASP A 31 -15.21 11.49 7.00
N ASP A 32 -15.24 10.27 6.47
CA ASP A 32 -14.47 9.15 7.01
C ASP A 32 -12.96 9.40 6.90
N VAL A 33 -12.48 9.89 5.76
CA VAL A 33 -11.06 10.24 5.57
C VAL A 33 -10.63 11.38 6.51
N ARG A 34 -11.45 12.43 6.64
CA ARG A 34 -11.20 13.53 7.58
C ARG A 34 -11.17 13.05 9.02
N ARG A 35 -12.00 12.05 9.37
CA ARG A 35 -12.03 11.44 10.71
C ARG A 35 -10.74 10.67 11.00
N PHE A 36 -10.23 9.89 10.06
CA PHE A 36 -8.91 9.25 10.24
C PHE A 36 -7.82 10.30 10.43
N ARG A 37 -7.82 11.38 9.64
CA ARG A 37 -6.88 12.48 9.83
C ARG A 37 -7.05 13.14 11.21
N SER A 38 -8.26 13.38 11.69
CA SER A 38 -8.49 14.04 12.98
C SER A 38 -8.05 13.18 14.17
N TRP A 39 -8.00 11.86 14.01
CA TRP A 39 -7.40 10.93 14.98
C TRP A 39 -5.86 10.95 14.97
N GLY A 40 -5.24 11.66 14.03
CA GLY A 40 -3.78 11.78 13.93
C GLY A 40 -3.12 10.73 13.04
N TYR A 41 -3.87 10.01 12.20
CA TYR A 41 -3.26 9.10 11.23
C TYR A 41 -2.53 9.88 10.14
N GLU A 42 -1.25 9.56 9.96
CA GLU A 42 -0.37 10.17 8.95
C GLU A 42 -0.34 9.39 7.63
N LEU A 43 -0.93 8.19 7.61
CA LEU A 43 -1.04 7.34 6.43
C LEU A 43 -2.43 6.71 6.35
N ILE A 44 -3.05 6.77 5.18
CA ILE A 44 -4.32 6.13 4.85
C ILE A 44 -4.09 5.21 3.64
N LYS A 45 -4.47 3.94 3.78
CA LYS A 45 -4.50 2.98 2.68
C LYS A 45 -5.93 2.95 2.10
N HIS A 46 -6.10 3.43 0.87
CA HIS A 46 -7.35 3.32 0.13
C HIS A 46 -7.32 2.04 -0.71
N ASP A 47 -8.29 1.16 -0.50
CA ASP A 47 -8.34 -0.15 -1.15
C ASP A 47 -9.65 -0.36 -1.93
N PHE A 48 -9.72 -1.46 -2.67
CA PHE A 48 -10.95 -2.06 -3.22
C PHE A 48 -11.78 -1.26 -4.24
N SER A 49 -11.28 -0.17 -4.80
CA SER A 49 -12.10 0.73 -5.65
C SER A 49 -12.85 0.07 -6.81
N THR A 50 -12.26 -0.85 -7.57
CA THR A 50 -13.01 -1.53 -8.66
C THR A 50 -14.02 -2.55 -8.15
N TYR A 51 -13.77 -3.15 -6.98
CA TYR A 51 -14.71 -4.07 -6.36
C TYR A 51 -15.89 -3.32 -5.76
N ASP A 52 -15.63 -2.23 -5.04
CA ASP A 52 -16.69 -1.44 -4.39
C ASP A 52 -17.65 -0.80 -5.40
N LEU A 53 -17.13 -0.36 -6.55
CA LEU A 53 -17.92 0.31 -7.60
C LEU A 53 -18.56 -0.65 -8.60
N PHE A 54 -17.92 -1.78 -8.89
CA PHE A 54 -18.32 -2.65 -10.00
C PHE A 54 -18.56 -4.10 -9.59
N GLY A 55 -17.98 -4.55 -8.48
CA GLY A 55 -18.18 -5.88 -7.90
C GLY A 55 -17.20 -6.93 -8.34
N ARG A 56 -16.20 -6.54 -9.12
CA ARG A 56 -15.19 -7.47 -9.63
C ARG A 56 -13.80 -6.89 -9.42
N PHE A 57 -12.87 -7.77 -9.08
CA PHE A 57 -11.45 -7.46 -9.06
C PHE A 57 -10.92 -7.47 -10.49
N ALA A 58 -10.10 -6.49 -10.85
CA ALA A 58 -9.51 -6.43 -12.19
C ALA A 58 -8.64 -7.67 -12.52
N ALA A 59 -8.11 -8.38 -11.52
CA ALA A 59 -7.34 -9.61 -11.73
C ALA A 59 -8.21 -10.81 -12.13
N ASP A 60 -9.48 -10.82 -11.74
CA ASP A 60 -10.39 -11.96 -11.94
C ASP A 60 -11.24 -11.82 -13.20
N SER A 61 -11.33 -10.61 -13.78
CA SER A 61 -12.38 -10.29 -14.76
C SER A 61 -11.95 -9.38 -15.91
N LEU A 62 -10.83 -9.67 -16.59
CA LEU A 62 -10.53 -8.98 -17.85
C LEU A 62 -11.34 -9.58 -19.02
N PRO A 63 -11.97 -8.74 -19.88
CA PRO A 63 -11.93 -7.27 -19.92
C PRO A 63 -13.07 -6.56 -19.16
N GLU A 64 -14.02 -7.28 -18.56
CA GLU A 64 -15.25 -6.73 -17.98
C GLU A 64 -15.18 -6.50 -16.46
N LEU A 65 -15.15 -5.23 -16.05
CA LEU A 65 -15.11 -4.86 -14.63
C LEU A 65 -16.47 -4.95 -13.92
N ALA A 66 -17.58 -5.14 -14.64
CA ALA A 66 -18.92 -5.23 -14.08
C ALA A 66 -19.78 -6.25 -14.85
N ASP A 67 -20.88 -6.72 -14.26
CA ASP A 67 -21.90 -7.50 -14.96
C ASP A 67 -22.63 -6.64 -16.00
N ALA A 68 -23.20 -7.26 -17.04
CA ALA A 68 -23.83 -6.54 -18.15
C ALA A 68 -25.06 -5.70 -17.73
N ASP A 69 -25.76 -6.09 -16.66
CA ASP A 69 -26.90 -5.38 -16.09
C ASP A 69 -26.50 -4.39 -14.98
N TRP A 70 -25.20 -4.24 -14.71
CA TRP A 70 -24.67 -3.29 -13.72
C TRP A 70 -24.61 -1.87 -14.26
N ALA A 71 -25.03 -0.91 -13.43
CA ALA A 71 -24.79 0.51 -13.69
C ALA A 71 -24.83 1.36 -12.42
N LEU A 72 -24.07 2.45 -12.43
CA LEU A 72 -24.12 3.52 -11.44
C LEU A 72 -25.30 4.48 -11.73
N THR A 73 -25.64 5.36 -10.78
CA THR A 73 -26.87 6.18 -10.86
C THR A 73 -26.80 7.18 -11.99
N ASP A 74 -25.73 7.97 -12.02
CA ASP A 74 -25.48 8.87 -13.14
C ASP A 74 -24.87 8.10 -14.32
N ARG A 75 -25.61 8.06 -15.43
CA ARG A 75 -25.19 7.42 -16.69
C ARG A 75 -24.56 8.39 -17.68
N SER A 76 -24.45 9.68 -17.33
CA SER A 76 -23.79 10.68 -18.16
C SER A 76 -22.27 10.66 -18.02
N LEU A 77 -21.74 9.99 -16.99
CA LEU A 77 -20.32 9.92 -16.68
C LEU A 77 -19.75 8.55 -17.05
N THR A 78 -18.50 8.58 -17.50
CA THR A 78 -17.70 7.39 -17.70
C THR A 78 -17.22 6.81 -16.37
N ASN A 79 -16.95 5.50 -16.34
CA ASN A 79 -16.35 4.84 -15.18
C ASN A 79 -15.01 5.48 -14.76
N ALA A 80 -14.22 5.99 -15.72
CA ALA A 80 -12.96 6.67 -15.44
C ALA A 80 -13.19 8.01 -14.70
N GLU A 81 -14.15 8.82 -15.13
CA GLU A 81 -14.50 10.07 -14.45
C GLU A 81 -14.99 9.82 -13.02
N ILE A 82 -15.79 8.77 -12.82
CA ILE A 82 -16.32 8.40 -11.52
C ILE A 82 -15.20 7.96 -10.57
N LEU A 83 -14.27 7.10 -11.04
CA LEU A 83 -13.10 6.69 -10.27
C LEU A 83 -12.20 7.88 -9.91
N VAL A 84 -11.93 8.77 -10.87
CA VAL A 84 -11.14 9.98 -10.62
C VAL A 84 -11.82 10.91 -9.62
N ARG A 85 -13.14 11.06 -9.67
CA ARG A 85 -13.91 11.82 -8.65
C ARG A 85 -13.71 11.22 -7.27
N LEU A 86 -13.87 9.90 -7.12
CA LEU A 86 -13.63 9.22 -5.85
C LEU A 86 -12.21 9.44 -5.33
N TYR A 87 -11.19 9.20 -6.17
CA TYR A 87 -9.78 9.38 -5.78
C TYR A 87 -9.47 10.82 -5.39
N ARG A 88 -10.03 11.79 -6.12
CA ARG A 88 -9.87 13.22 -5.80
C ARG A 88 -10.52 13.55 -4.45
N THR A 89 -11.72 13.06 -4.20
CA THR A 89 -12.40 13.24 -2.91
C THR A 89 -11.56 12.69 -1.75
N VAL A 90 -10.97 11.50 -1.90
CA VAL A 90 -10.06 10.93 -0.90
C VAL A 90 -8.82 11.80 -0.72
N ALA A 91 -8.17 12.21 -1.81
CA ALA A 91 -6.95 13.02 -1.76
C ALA A 91 -7.18 14.39 -1.09
N GLU A 92 -8.26 15.09 -1.46
CA GLU A 92 -8.62 16.38 -0.88
C GLU A 92 -8.96 16.27 0.61
N ALA A 93 -9.72 15.23 0.99
CA ALA A 93 -10.06 15.00 2.39
C ALA A 93 -8.86 14.58 3.25
N ALA A 94 -7.90 13.86 2.67
CA ALA A 94 -6.67 13.45 3.35
C ALA A 94 -5.73 14.64 3.62
N GLY A 95 -5.75 15.67 2.78
CA GLY A 95 -4.88 16.83 2.93
C GLY A 95 -3.40 16.43 2.95
N PRO A 96 -2.63 16.73 4.02
CA PRO A 96 -1.21 16.36 4.10
C PRO A 96 -0.96 14.88 4.44
N THR A 97 -1.99 14.12 4.84
CA THR A 97 -1.87 12.69 5.16
C THR A 97 -1.50 11.90 3.91
N VAL A 98 -0.53 11.00 4.03
CA VAL A 98 -0.07 10.16 2.91
C VAL A 98 -1.16 9.17 2.53
N VAL A 99 -1.49 9.10 1.24
CA VAL A 99 -2.43 8.12 0.68
C VAL A 99 -1.65 7.05 -0.09
N ILE A 100 -1.84 5.79 0.33
CA ILE A 100 -1.49 4.60 -0.46
C ILE A 100 -2.73 4.18 -1.26
N GLY A 101 -2.62 4.17 -2.59
CA GLY A 101 -3.57 3.50 -3.46
C GLY A 101 -3.30 2.00 -3.51
N CYS A 102 -4.26 1.17 -3.11
CA CYS A 102 -4.27 -0.28 -3.25
C CYS A 102 -5.53 -0.67 -4.01
N HIS A 103 -5.43 -1.58 -4.98
CA HIS A 103 -6.54 -1.92 -5.90
C HIS A 103 -7.22 -0.72 -6.59
N THR A 104 -6.58 0.45 -6.59
CA THR A 104 -6.95 1.60 -7.40
C THR A 104 -6.45 1.37 -8.84
N VAL A 105 -7.08 2.06 -9.78
CA VAL A 105 -6.62 2.08 -11.18
C VAL A 105 -5.45 3.05 -11.29
N GLY A 106 -4.22 2.52 -11.28
CA GLY A 106 -3.00 3.32 -11.08
C GLY A 106 -2.83 4.54 -12.00
N HIS A 107 -3.18 4.44 -13.29
CA HIS A 107 -3.07 5.60 -14.20
C HIS A 107 -4.14 6.67 -13.95
N LEU A 108 -5.29 6.30 -13.37
CA LEU A 108 -6.34 7.24 -12.95
C LEU A 108 -6.05 7.86 -11.57
N ALA A 109 -5.29 7.15 -10.73
CA ALA A 109 -4.85 7.65 -9.42
C ALA A 109 -3.57 8.52 -9.49
N ALA A 110 -2.97 8.66 -10.68
CA ALA A 110 -1.76 9.44 -10.90
C ALA A 110 -1.95 10.90 -10.44
N GLY A 111 -1.05 11.38 -9.57
CA GLY A 111 -1.14 12.73 -8.98
C GLY A 111 -2.16 12.88 -7.84
N LEU A 112 -2.91 11.82 -7.50
CA LEU A 112 -3.89 11.82 -6.40
C LEU A 112 -3.44 10.97 -5.21
N VAL A 113 -2.47 10.07 -5.41
CA VAL A 113 -1.85 9.26 -4.35
C VAL A 113 -0.34 9.42 -4.36
N GLN A 114 0.29 9.38 -3.18
CA GLN A 114 1.75 9.48 -3.07
C GLN A 114 2.43 8.13 -3.31
N VAL A 115 1.74 7.05 -2.96
CA VAL A 115 2.26 5.68 -3.05
C VAL A 115 1.19 4.80 -3.70
N GLN A 116 1.59 3.84 -4.52
CA GLN A 116 0.68 2.93 -5.21
C GLN A 116 1.16 1.49 -5.10
N ARG A 117 0.28 0.61 -4.64
CA ARG A 117 0.44 -0.84 -4.73
C ARG A 117 0.42 -1.24 -6.20
N THR A 118 1.52 -1.83 -6.64
CA THR A 118 1.78 -2.09 -8.07
C THR A 118 1.36 -3.47 -8.54
N GLY A 119 1.26 -4.43 -7.63
CA GLY A 119 0.79 -5.80 -7.89
C GLY A 119 -0.43 -6.20 -7.04
N ASP A 120 -0.76 -7.48 -7.10
CA ASP A 120 -1.73 -8.13 -6.20
C ASP A 120 -1.04 -8.47 -4.85
N ASP A 121 -1.78 -9.01 -3.89
CA ASP A 121 -1.28 -9.27 -2.55
C ASP A 121 -0.14 -10.29 -2.57
N THR A 122 0.89 -10.02 -1.78
CA THR A 122 1.90 -11.01 -1.38
C THR A 122 1.29 -12.03 -0.43
N SER A 123 2.09 -12.98 0.08
CA SER A 123 1.58 -14.00 0.98
C SER A 123 2.57 -14.35 2.09
N GLY A 124 2.05 -14.38 3.32
CA GLY A 124 2.71 -14.99 4.48
C GLY A 124 2.97 -16.49 4.33
N ARG A 125 2.20 -17.18 3.48
CA ARG A 125 2.19 -18.64 3.41
C ARG A 125 2.82 -19.19 2.14
N ARG A 126 2.85 -18.39 1.07
CA ARG A 126 3.23 -18.83 -0.28
C ARG A 126 4.31 -17.92 -0.84
N LEU A 127 5.57 -18.32 -0.68
CA LEU A 127 6.72 -17.55 -1.18
C LEU A 127 6.59 -17.20 -2.66
N GLU A 128 6.15 -18.14 -3.49
CA GLU A 128 6.00 -17.90 -4.93
C GLU A 128 4.97 -16.82 -5.25
N ARG A 129 3.91 -16.67 -4.44
CA ARG A 129 2.96 -15.55 -4.60
C ARG A 129 3.66 -14.23 -4.27
N THR A 130 4.44 -14.17 -3.20
CA THR A 130 5.23 -12.97 -2.84
C THR A 130 6.24 -12.59 -3.92
N ARG A 131 6.96 -13.57 -4.47
CA ARG A 131 7.90 -13.34 -5.58
C ARG A 131 7.17 -12.82 -6.82
N ARG A 132 6.05 -13.44 -7.18
CA ARG A 132 5.28 -13.09 -8.38
C ARG A 132 4.57 -11.75 -8.28
N MET A 133 3.87 -11.48 -7.18
CA MET A 133 3.01 -10.28 -7.06
C MET A 133 3.75 -9.08 -6.44
N GLY A 134 4.76 -9.31 -5.61
CA GLY A 134 5.59 -8.25 -5.05
C GLY A 134 6.82 -7.96 -5.93
N VAL A 135 7.81 -8.84 -5.87
CA VAL A 135 9.13 -8.60 -6.49
C VAL A 135 9.08 -8.45 -8.01
N ASN A 136 8.40 -9.38 -8.71
CA ASN A 136 8.34 -9.34 -10.17
C ASN A 136 7.52 -8.13 -10.64
N THR A 137 6.34 -7.89 -10.06
CA THR A 137 5.52 -6.75 -10.47
C THR A 137 6.21 -5.42 -10.22
N LEU A 138 6.91 -5.28 -9.09
CA LEU A 138 7.77 -4.12 -8.84
C LEU A 138 8.80 -3.96 -9.96
N ALA A 139 9.54 -5.01 -10.30
CA ALA A 139 10.59 -4.96 -11.32
C ALA A 139 10.06 -4.49 -12.70
N PHE A 140 8.91 -4.98 -13.13
CA PHE A 140 8.29 -4.58 -14.41
C PHE A 140 7.68 -3.17 -14.38
N ARG A 141 7.38 -2.64 -13.19
CA ARG A 141 6.76 -1.30 -13.03
C ARG A 141 7.73 -0.26 -12.50
N LEU A 142 9.02 -0.58 -12.33
CA LEU A 142 10.05 0.34 -11.82
C LEU A 142 10.11 1.67 -12.57
N ALA A 143 9.79 1.71 -13.86
CA ALA A 143 9.74 2.94 -14.65
C ALA A 143 8.73 3.99 -14.12
N GLN A 144 7.74 3.57 -13.33
CA GLN A 144 6.75 4.45 -12.70
C GLN A 144 7.27 5.11 -11.42
N TYR A 145 8.34 4.55 -10.82
CA TYR A 145 8.88 5.00 -9.53
C TYR A 145 9.35 6.45 -9.60
N ASN A 146 8.81 7.28 -8.70
CA ASN A 146 9.12 8.71 -8.61
C ASN A 146 8.88 9.50 -9.90
N ARG A 147 8.11 8.92 -10.82
CA ARG A 147 7.61 9.55 -12.05
C ARG A 147 6.10 9.74 -12.00
N ILE A 148 5.39 8.75 -11.44
CA ILE A 148 3.94 8.80 -11.22
C ILE A 148 3.63 8.81 -9.72
N PHE A 149 4.27 7.90 -8.97
CA PHE A 149 4.13 7.73 -7.52
C PHE A 149 5.33 6.94 -6.96
N ALA A 150 5.46 6.85 -5.65
CA ALA A 150 6.29 5.81 -5.03
C ALA A 150 5.62 4.43 -5.23
N LEU A 151 6.43 3.40 -5.45
CA LEU A 151 5.91 2.05 -5.69
C LEU A 151 5.87 1.26 -4.40
N ASP A 152 4.71 0.69 -4.10
CA ASP A 152 4.52 -0.30 -3.07
C ASP A 152 4.46 -1.71 -3.72
N ALA A 153 5.35 -2.59 -3.25
CA ALA A 153 5.45 -3.99 -3.69
C ALA A 153 4.68 -4.93 -2.76
N ASP A 154 3.82 -4.38 -1.91
CA ASP A 154 3.16 -5.03 -0.79
C ASP A 154 4.12 -5.43 0.35
N CYS A 155 3.55 -5.89 1.45
CA CYS A 155 4.31 -6.22 2.65
C CYS A 155 5.35 -7.32 2.43
N VAL A 156 6.50 -7.19 3.09
CA VAL A 156 7.45 -8.29 3.22
C VAL A 156 6.84 -9.34 4.15
N PRO A 157 6.75 -10.62 3.75
CA PRO A 157 6.21 -11.66 4.62
C PRO A 157 7.12 -11.90 5.84
N CYS A 158 6.58 -11.69 7.03
CA CYS A 158 7.28 -11.87 8.31
C CYS A 158 6.55 -12.91 9.16
N THR A 159 6.46 -14.14 8.66
CA THR A 159 5.64 -15.19 9.28
C THR A 159 6.36 -16.55 9.28
N PRO A 160 6.11 -17.44 10.25
CA PRO A 160 6.77 -18.76 10.33
C PRO A 160 6.56 -19.67 9.11
N GLN A 161 5.53 -19.42 8.30
CA GLN A 161 5.15 -20.26 7.16
C GLN A 161 5.98 -20.02 5.89
N THR A 162 6.89 -19.04 5.89
CA THR A 162 7.80 -18.77 4.77
C THR A 162 9.23 -18.58 5.28
N ASP A 163 10.21 -19.02 4.49
CA ASP A 163 11.62 -18.92 4.88
C ASP A 163 12.08 -17.46 4.98
N TRP A 164 12.42 -17.04 6.20
CA TRP A 164 12.94 -15.71 6.49
C TRP A 164 14.20 -15.36 5.69
N ALA A 165 15.07 -16.34 5.40
CA ALA A 165 16.28 -16.11 4.61
C ALA A 165 15.97 -15.69 3.17
N MET A 166 14.79 -16.05 2.66
CA MET A 166 14.28 -15.63 1.36
C MET A 166 13.53 -14.30 1.46
N ASN A 167 12.62 -14.15 2.44
CA ASN A 167 11.83 -12.93 2.61
C ASN A 167 12.68 -11.69 2.94
N SER A 168 13.71 -11.85 3.77
CA SER A 168 14.63 -10.77 4.12
C SER A 168 15.42 -10.19 2.93
N ARG A 169 15.50 -10.92 1.81
CA ARG A 169 16.09 -10.42 0.56
C ARG A 169 15.19 -9.41 -0.14
N MET A 170 13.87 -9.44 0.09
CA MET A 170 12.92 -8.46 -0.44
C MET A 170 13.09 -7.09 0.24
N ARG A 171 13.44 -7.09 1.53
CA ARG A 171 13.72 -5.86 2.29
C ARG A 171 14.96 -5.11 1.80
N ARG A 172 15.88 -5.79 1.10
CA ARG A 172 17.10 -5.15 0.59
C ARG A 172 16.78 -4.44 -0.72
N PRO A 173 16.90 -3.10 -0.80
CA PRO A 173 16.73 -2.39 -2.06
C PRO A 173 17.80 -2.89 -3.03
N ARG A 174 17.39 -3.58 -4.10
CA ARG A 174 18.31 -3.95 -5.21
C ARG A 174 18.59 -2.79 -6.16
N VAL A 175 17.86 -1.69 -6.02
CA VAL A 175 17.99 -0.52 -6.92
C VAL A 175 19.36 0.14 -6.79
N GLU A 176 19.94 0.19 -5.59
CA GLU A 176 21.31 0.73 -5.39
C GLU A 176 22.41 -0.26 -5.82
N ASP A 177 22.19 -1.56 -5.65
CA ASP A 177 23.17 -2.59 -6.01
C ASP A 177 23.28 -2.77 -7.54
N SER A 178 22.17 -2.69 -8.28
CA SER A 178 22.20 -2.77 -9.74
C SER A 178 22.93 -1.58 -10.38
N LEU A 179 22.80 -0.38 -9.79
CA LEU A 179 23.56 0.80 -10.21
C LEU A 179 25.05 0.70 -9.89
N ARG A 180 25.43 0.03 -8.78
CA ARG A 180 26.84 -0.30 -8.49
C ARG A 180 27.42 -1.32 -9.46
N THR A 181 26.66 -2.34 -9.87
CA THR A 181 27.18 -3.38 -10.77
C THR A 181 27.41 -2.89 -12.20
N SER A 182 26.66 -1.88 -12.67
CA SER A 182 26.93 -1.24 -13.97
C SER A 182 28.11 -0.27 -13.97
N SER A 183 28.57 0.18 -12.79
CA SER A 183 29.69 1.12 -12.65
C SER A 183 30.98 0.50 -12.12
N THR A 184 31.01 -0.81 -11.84
CA THR A 184 32.22 -1.49 -11.30
C THR A 184 32.89 -2.48 -12.25
N SER A 185 32.39 -2.64 -13.47
CA SER A 185 33.12 -3.33 -14.54
C SER A 185 34.20 -2.46 -15.20
N ALA A 186 34.32 -1.19 -14.82
CA ALA A 186 35.42 -0.31 -15.22
C ALA A 186 36.01 0.37 -13.98
N VAL A 187 37.10 -0.21 -13.45
CA VAL A 187 38.18 0.38 -12.63
C VAL A 187 38.59 -0.64 -11.57
N GLY A 188 39.79 -1.18 -11.77
CA GLY A 188 40.43 -2.09 -10.85
C GLY A 188 40.97 -1.42 -9.58
N SER A 189 41.15 -2.27 -8.59
CA SER A 189 42.13 -2.21 -7.50
C SER A 189 41.72 -1.60 -6.14
N ARG A 190 42.16 -2.35 -5.11
CA ARG A 190 42.33 -2.05 -3.67
C ARG A 190 41.10 -2.20 -2.77
N ARG A 191 40.96 -3.44 -2.28
CA ARG A 191 40.26 -3.77 -1.03
C ARG A 191 40.95 -3.08 0.16
N ARG A 192 40.31 -2.08 0.78
CA ARG A 192 40.56 -1.75 2.19
C ARG A 192 39.57 -2.54 3.05
N ARG A 193 40.09 -3.43 3.89
CA ARG A 193 39.30 -4.13 4.92
C ARG A 193 39.21 -3.21 6.13
N ASP A 194 38.15 -2.42 6.23
CA ASP A 194 37.82 -1.75 7.49
C ASP A 194 37.06 -2.75 8.37
N ARG A 195 37.76 -3.30 9.37
CA ARG A 195 37.18 -4.16 10.40
C ARG A 195 36.29 -3.29 11.29
N CYS A 196 34.98 -3.35 11.10
CA CYS A 196 34.04 -2.97 12.15
C CYS A 196 34.13 -4.01 13.29
N ARG A 197 34.71 -3.62 14.43
CA ARG A 197 34.66 -4.40 15.67
C ARG A 197 33.23 -4.33 16.23
N HIS A 198 32.57 -5.48 16.37
CA HIS A 198 31.36 -5.58 17.19
C HIS A 198 31.71 -5.47 18.68
N PRO A 199 30.99 -4.67 19.48
CA PRO A 199 31.09 -4.76 20.93
C PRO A 199 30.50 -6.10 21.41
N ARG A 200 31.23 -6.79 22.29
CA ARG A 200 30.84 -8.06 22.90
C ARG A 200 29.60 -7.86 23.79
N ARG A 201 28.63 -8.76 23.70
CA ARG A 201 27.52 -8.90 24.66
C ARG A 201 28.05 -9.24 26.06
N PRO A 202 27.55 -8.64 27.15
CA PRO A 202 27.66 -9.26 28.46
C PRO A 202 26.61 -10.36 28.60
N ALA A 203 27.02 -11.46 29.23
CA ALA A 203 26.19 -12.59 29.61
C ALA A 203 25.61 -12.37 31.01
N SER A 204 24.31 -12.57 31.15
CA SER A 204 23.49 -12.91 32.34
C SER A 204 22.07 -12.44 32.02
N GLY A 205 20.98 -13.17 32.23
CA GLY A 205 20.77 -14.25 33.18
C GLY A 205 19.70 -13.81 34.18
N THR A 206 18.47 -13.57 33.72
CA THR A 206 17.27 -13.58 34.57
C THR A 206 16.05 -13.94 33.73
N SER A 207 15.45 -15.07 34.09
CA SER A 207 14.17 -15.57 33.60
C SER A 207 13.03 -14.65 34.03
N TYR A 208 12.11 -14.32 33.13
CA TYR A 208 10.79 -13.82 33.50
C TYR A 208 9.73 -14.70 32.82
N ARG A 209 9.00 -15.45 33.64
CA ARG A 209 7.72 -16.07 33.28
C ARG A 209 6.64 -15.05 33.67
N GLY A 210 5.76 -14.71 32.75
CA GLY A 210 4.57 -13.89 33.01
C GLY A 210 3.55 -14.11 31.90
N ASP A 211 2.43 -14.73 32.25
CA ASP A 211 1.27 -14.97 31.41
C ASP A 211 0.42 -13.68 31.25
N VAL A 212 -0.12 -13.53 30.03
CA VAL A 212 -1.40 -12.93 29.59
C VAL A 212 -1.83 -11.51 30.07
N SER A 213 -2.35 -10.75 29.09
CA SER A 213 -3.24 -9.57 29.14
C SER A 213 -2.63 -8.16 29.25
N ASP A 214 -3.05 -7.32 28.28
CA ASP A 214 -3.06 -5.86 28.19
C ASP A 214 -1.80 -5.04 28.52
N GLY A 215 -1.39 -4.21 27.57
CA GLY A 215 -0.50 -3.08 27.88
C GLY A 215 0.41 -2.64 26.74
N LEU A 216 0.02 -1.52 26.13
CA LEU A 216 0.84 -0.59 25.34
C LEU A 216 2.33 -0.58 25.78
N VAL A 217 3.26 -0.99 24.90
CA VAL A 217 4.70 -0.74 25.12
C VAL A 217 5.20 0.29 24.13
N MET A 218 5.22 1.54 24.60
CA MET A 218 5.94 2.66 24.02
C MET A 218 7.45 2.39 24.08
N SER A 219 8.13 2.34 22.94
CA SER A 219 9.60 2.43 22.90
C SER A 219 10.02 3.81 22.37
N ARG A 220 10.67 4.57 23.24
CA ARG A 220 11.27 5.88 22.93
C ARG A 220 12.42 5.70 21.94
N LEU A 221 12.36 6.40 20.80
CA LEU A 221 13.51 6.60 19.92
C LEU A 221 14.43 7.65 20.55
N ASN A 222 15.56 7.20 21.09
CA ASN A 222 16.63 8.12 21.48
C ASN A 222 17.32 8.64 20.21
N GLY A 223 17.17 9.94 19.97
CA GLY A 223 17.85 10.66 18.90
C GLY A 223 19.36 10.70 19.11
N CYS A 224 20.11 10.48 18.04
CA CYS A 224 21.54 10.75 17.99
C CYS A 224 21.74 12.09 17.27
N ALA A 225 22.04 13.13 18.05
CA ALA A 225 22.47 14.42 17.55
C ALA A 225 23.93 14.28 17.06
N ALA A 226 24.17 14.60 15.78
CA ALA A 226 25.52 14.80 15.28
C ALA A 226 25.87 16.29 15.46
N SER A 227 26.77 16.58 16.40
CA SER A 227 27.44 17.89 16.47
C SER A 227 28.64 17.89 15.53
N THR A 228 28.87 19.06 14.94
CA THR A 228 29.95 19.41 14.01
C THR A 228 31.35 19.34 14.64
N ARG A 229 32.33 18.92 13.84
CA ARG A 229 33.55 19.66 13.49
C ARG A 229 34.01 19.25 12.10
#